data_AF-W7ICY5-F1
#
_entry.id   AF-W7ICY5-F1
#
_cell.length_a   1.000
_cell.length_b   1.000
_cell.length_c   1.000
_cell.angle_alpha   90.00
_cell.angle_beta   90.00
_cell.angle_gamma   90.00
#
_symmetry.space_group_name_H-M   'P 1'
#
loop_
_entity.id
_entity.type
_entity.pdbx_description
1 polymer ?
#
loop_
_entity_poly.entity_id
_entity_poly.type
_entity_poly.pdbx_seq_one_letter_code
_entity_poly.pdbx_strand_id
1 'polypeptide(L)' 'MRNSRFRALVSDLLTEHPGVSSVEPVDLGNRGQVLRVTCADGVVTDLLVTNMAPPGGDNYQEDERIVSKRETAPGR' A
#
# COMPACT_ATOMS: atom_id res chain seq x y z
N MET A 1 -6.23 -4.88 6.84
CA MET A 1 -6.81 -3.55 7.16
C MET A 1 -7.48 -3.00 5.92
N ARG A 2 -8.72 -2.49 5.99
CA ARG A 2 -9.44 -1.98 4.81
C ARG A 2 -8.75 -0.69 4.31
N ASN A 3 -8.41 -0.61 3.01
CA ASN A 3 -7.58 0.46 2.41
C ASN A 3 -8.05 1.89 2.79
N SER A 4 -9.36 2.11 2.93
CA SER A 4 -9.94 3.39 3.35
C SER A 4 -9.51 3.85 4.75
N ARG A 5 -9.36 2.91 5.71
CA ARG A 5 -8.90 3.23 7.08
C ARG A 5 -7.42 3.63 7.10
N PHE A 6 -6.61 2.98 6.27
CA PHE A 6 -5.20 3.32 6.14
C PHE A 6 -5.00 4.70 5.52
N ARG A 7 -5.76 5.02 4.47
CA ARG A 7 -5.75 6.36 3.86
C ARG A 7 -6.15 7.46 4.85
N ALA A 8 -7.19 7.23 5.65
CA ALA A 8 -7.60 8.15 6.70
C ALA A 8 -6.47 8.37 7.72
N LEU A 9 -5.87 7.30 8.24
CA LEU A 9 -4.76 7.39 9.20
C LEU A 9 -3.56 8.18 8.64
N VAL A 10 -3.20 7.95 7.38
CA VAL A 10 -2.12 8.70 6.72
C VAL A 10 -2.47 10.17 6.61
N SER A 11 -3.72 10.50 6.26
CA SER A 11 -4.19 11.89 6.19
C SER A 11 -4.13 12.58 7.56
N ASP A 12 -4.55 11.90 8.62
CA ASP A 12 -4.53 12.43 9.99
C ASP A 12 -3.09 12.75 10.41
N LEU A 13 -2.16 11.78 10.23
CA LEU A 13 -0.74 11.95 10.57
C LEU A 13 -0.07 13.09 9.80
N LEU A 14 -0.40 13.26 8.52
CA LEU A 14 0.15 14.35 7.71
C LEU A 14 -0.40 15.71 8.15
N THR A 15 -1.66 15.78 8.56
CA THR A 15 -2.30 17.03 8.99
C THR A 15 -1.73 17.53 10.32
N GLU A 16 -1.28 16.63 11.19
CA GLU A 16 -0.63 16.98 12.46
C GLU A 16 0.81 17.51 12.29
N HIS A 17 1.42 17.34 11.11
CA HIS A 17 2.81 17.72 10.89
C HIS A 17 2.94 19.25 10.71
N PRO A 18 3.81 19.94 11.47
CA PRO A 18 3.90 21.41 11.45
C PRO A 18 4.36 22.00 10.11
N GLY A 19 5.01 21.19 9.27
CA GLY A 19 5.40 21.56 7.91
C GLY A 19 4.29 21.42 6.86
N VAL A 20 3.11 20.92 7.23
CA VAL A 20 1.98 20.69 6.31
C VAL A 20 0.93 21.77 6.53
N SER A 21 0.54 22.44 5.44
CA SER A 21 -0.53 23.44 5.43
C SER A 21 -1.89 22.83 5.13
N SER A 22 -1.97 21.82 4.26
CA SER A 22 -3.22 21.13 3.95
C SER A 22 -2.99 19.72 3.39
N VAL A 23 -3.99 18.86 3.60
CA VAL A 23 -4.06 17.52 3.02
C VAL A 23 -5.47 17.34 2.46
N GLU A 24 -5.59 17.01 1.18
CA GLU A 24 -6.88 16.81 0.53
C GLU A 24 -6.89 15.61 -0.43
N PRO A 25 -7.97 14.81 -0.47
CA PRO A 25 -8.10 13.76 -1.47
C PRO A 25 -8.41 14.36 -2.84
N VAL A 26 -7.65 13.96 -3.86
CA VAL A 26 -7.83 14.42 -5.25
C VAL A 26 -7.92 13.22 -6.18
N ASP A 27 -8.82 13.28 -7.15
CA ASP A 27 -8.88 12.33 -8.26
C ASP A 27 -8.09 12.89 -9.45
N LEU A 28 -7.00 12.20 -9.82
CA LEU A 28 -6.18 12.55 -10.99
C LEU A 28 -6.64 11.85 -12.28
N GLY A 29 -7.87 11.33 -12.30
CA GLY A 29 -8.45 10.60 -13.41
C GLY A 29 -7.70 9.29 -13.64
N ASN A 30 -6.91 9.23 -14.71
CA ASN A 30 -6.23 8.02 -15.17
C ASN A 30 -5.22 7.46 -14.14
N ARG A 31 -4.80 8.28 -13.18
CA ARG A 31 -3.86 7.88 -12.11
C ARG A 31 -4.57 7.49 -10.79
N GLY A 32 -5.89 7.63 -10.74
CA GLY A 32 -6.72 7.33 -9.58
C GLY A 32 -6.64 8.36 -8.47
N GLN A 33 -7.22 8.00 -7.31
CA GLN A 33 -7.23 8.84 -6.12
C GLN A 33 -5.87 8.90 -5.43
N VAL A 34 -5.43 10.12 -5.15
CA VAL A 34 -4.23 10.47 -4.39
C VAL A 34 -4.58 11.38 -3.20
N LEU A 35 -3.63 11.56 -2.28
CA LEU A 35 -3.67 12.63 -1.28
C LEU A 35 -2.75 13.76 -1.74
N ARG A 36 -3.30 14.94 -2.02
CA ARG A 36 -2.52 16.14 -2.27
C ARG A 36 -2.13 16.78 -0.96
N VAL A 37 -0.83 16.95 -0.75
CA VAL A 37 -0.25 17.57 0.44
C VAL A 37 0.37 18.89 0.02
N THR A 38 -0.09 19.98 0.64
CA THR A 38 0.52 21.30 0.50
C THR A 38 1.35 21.56 1.73
N CYS A 39 2.66 21.74 1.56
CA CYS A 39 3.59 22.11 2.61
C CYS A 39 3.50 23.61 2.92
N ALA A 40 3.91 24.01 4.13
CA ALA A 40 3.89 25.39 4.58
C ALA A 40 4.83 26.32 3.79
N ASP A 41 5.83 25.75 3.11
CA ASP A 41 6.75 26.44 2.19
C ASP A 41 6.20 26.59 0.77
N GLY A 42 4.97 26.12 0.52
CA GLY A 42 4.29 26.17 -0.77
C GLY A 42 4.57 25.01 -1.71
N VAL A 43 5.38 24.02 -1.30
CA VAL A 43 5.60 22.80 -2.09
C VAL A 43 4.33 21.94 -2.07
N VAL A 44 3.91 21.47 -3.25
CA VAL A 44 2.74 20.58 -3.40
C VAL A 44 3.20 19.20 -3.85
N THR A 45 2.79 18.17 -3.12
CA THR A 45 3.12 16.76 -3.43
C THR A 45 1.85 15.91 -3.50
N ASP A 46 1.72 15.11 -4.56
CA ASP A 46 0.64 14.14 -4.71
C ASP A 46 1.10 12.74 -4.26
N LEU A 47 0.50 12.22 -3.19
CA LEU A 47 0.83 10.93 -2.59
C LEU A 47 -0.15 9.84 -3.05
N LEU A 48 0.35 8.86 -3.78
CA LEU A 48 -0.41 7.67 -4.13
C LEU A 48 -0.33 6.62 -3.01
N VAL A 49 -1.48 6.29 -2.41
CA VAL A 49 -1.58 5.28 -1.35
C VAL A 49 -2.15 3.97 -1.90
N THR A 50 -1.27 3.00 -2.15
CA THR A 50 -1.63 1.65 -2.60
C THR A 50 -1.45 0.62 -1.49
N ASN A 51 -2.40 -0.31 -1.36
CA ASN A 51 -2.21 -1.52 -0.56
C ASN A 51 -1.76 -2.64 -1.51
N MET A 52 -0.48 -2.98 -1.50
CA MET A 52 0.02 -4.14 -2.23
C MET A 52 0.20 -5.29 -1.25
N ALA A 53 -0.41 -6.45 -1.52
CA ALA A 53 0.14 -7.70 -1.01
C ALA A 53 1.53 -7.90 -1.66
N PRO A 54 2.51 -8.52 -0.98
CA PRO A 54 3.77 -8.84 -1.62
C PRO A 54 3.50 -9.66 -2.91
N PRO A 55 4.33 -9.52 -3.97
CA PRO A 55 4.15 -10.22 -5.24
C PRO A 55 4.27 -11.77 -5.16
N GLY A 56 4.27 -12.34 -3.96
CA GLY A 56 4.27 -13.78 -3.69
C GLY A 56 3.50 -14.15 -2.42
N GLY A 57 2.47 -13.37 -2.04
CA GLY A 57 1.52 -13.82 -1.02
C GLY A 57 0.68 -14.96 -1.59
N ASP A 58 0.55 -16.05 -0.84
CA ASP A 58 -0.22 -17.24 -1.23
C ASP A 58 -1.53 -16.83 -1.89
N ASN A 59 -1.69 -17.23 -3.15
CA ASN A 59 -2.95 -17.06 -3.84
C ASN A 59 -3.95 -18.00 -3.16
N TYR A 60 -4.73 -17.49 -2.20
CA TYR A 60 -5.75 -18.25 -1.48
C TYR A 60 -6.86 -18.82 -2.40
N GLN A 61 -6.87 -18.41 -3.67
CA GLN A 61 -7.74 -18.96 -4.71
C GLN A 61 -7.13 -20.16 -5.44
N GLU A 62 -5.84 -20.43 -5.23
CA GLU A 62 -5.16 -21.61 -5.74
C GLU A 62 -5.06 -22.65 -4.62
N ASP A 63 -5.31 -23.92 -4.96
CA ASP A 63 -5.14 -25.03 -4.01
C ASP A 63 -3.70 -25.03 -3.47
N GLU A 64 -3.56 -25.09 -2.14
CA GLU A 64 -2.27 -25.16 -1.47
C GLU A 64 -1.44 -26.32 -2.04
N ARG A 65 -0.31 -25.99 -2.65
CA ARG A 65 0.60 -26.99 -3.22
C ARG A 65 1.35 -27.66 -2.07
N ILE A 66 0.84 -28.79 -1.57
CA ILE A 66 1.54 -29.61 -0.57
C ILE A 66 2.82 -30.18 -1.21
N VAL A 67 3.95 -29.52 -0.98
CA VAL A 67 5.26 -30.03 -1.38
C VAL A 67 5.71 -31.07 -0.36
N SER A 68 5.37 -32.33 -0.60
CA SER A 68 5.95 -33.44 0.16
C SER A 68 7.40 -33.64 -0.31
N LYS A 69 8.36 -33.46 0.60
CA LYS A 69 9.75 -33.83 0.35
C LYS A 69 9.80 -35.35 0.16
N ARG A 70 9.95 -35.82 -1.09
CA ARG A 70 10.34 -37.21 -1.33
C ARG A 70 11.76 -37.37 -0.84
N GLU A 71 11.95 -38.18 0.20
CA GLU A 71 13.26 -38.73 0.54
C GLU A 71 13.80 -39.45 -0.70
N THR A 72 14.88 -38.93 -1.26
CA THR A 72 15.66 -39.62 -2.28
C THR A 72 16.43 -40.71 -1.55
N ALA A 73 16.01 -41.96 -1.71
CA ALA A 73 16.80 -43.10 -1.25
C ALA A 73 18.18 -43.09 -1.95
N PRO A 74 19.30 -43.29 -1.24
CA PRO A 74 20.60 -43.40 -1.87
C PRO A 74 20.68 -44.75 -2.61
N GLY A 75 20.97 -44.69 -3.91
CA GLY A 75 21.21 -45.88 -4.72
C GLY A 75 22.43 -46.67 -4.24
N ARG A 76 22.28 -47.99 -4.23
CA ARG A 76 23.34 -48.98 -4.34
C ARG A 76 22.85 -50.14 -5.18
#